data_AF-A0A1H5PGI5-F1
#
_entry.id   AF-A0A1H5PGI5-F1
#
_cell.length_a   1.000
_cell.length_b   1.000
_cell.length_c   1.000
_cell.angle_alpha   90.00
_cell.angle_beta   90.00
_cell.angle_gamma   90.00
#
_symmetry.space_group_name_H-M   'P 1'
#
loop_
_entity.id
_entity.type
_entity.pdbx_description
1 polymer ?
#
loop_
_entity_poly.entity_id
_entity_poly.type
_entity_poly.pdbx_seq_one_letter_code
_entity_poly.pdbx_strand_id
1 'polypeptide(L)'
;MVYDASAKAVRVSTLGTNKDLWHPYSNVAAPFTAGDVLRARYEKGVVTVYRNAALVATVPLSAVDAQFFAGKTGQVGIWSLLAAQTALDDFRGATVTR
;
A
#
# COMPACT_ATOMS: atom_id res chain seq x y z
N MET A 1 -2.34 1.90 -1.81
CA MET A 1 -0.95 1.58 -2.18
C MET A 1 -0.64 2.26 -3.50
N VAL A 2 0.53 2.87 -3.64
CA VAL A 2 0.97 3.49 -4.89
C VAL A 2 2.20 2.73 -5.40
N TYR A 3 2.22 2.37 -6.68
CA TYR A 3 3.44 1.96 -7.37
C TYR A 3 3.84 3.05 -8.37
N ASP A 4 5.06 3.55 -8.23
CA ASP A 4 5.68 4.51 -9.13
C ASP A 4 6.71 3.79 -10.00
N ALA A 5 6.37 3.61 -11.28
CA ALA A 5 7.25 2.89 -12.22
C ALA A 5 8.51 3.69 -12.59
N SER A 6 8.46 5.02 -12.53
CA SER A 6 9.62 5.87 -12.83
C SER A 6 10.67 5.77 -11.73
N ALA A 7 10.23 5.81 -10.47
CA ALA A 7 11.08 5.66 -9.30
C ALA A 7 11.38 4.18 -8.96
N LYS A 8 10.71 3.23 -9.62
CA LYS A 8 10.75 1.80 -9.31
C LYS A 8 10.49 1.56 -7.82
N ALA A 9 9.45 2.18 -7.29
CA ALA A 9 9.20 2.26 -5.86
C ALA A 9 7.73 2.08 -5.51
N VAL A 10 7.49 1.56 -4.31
CA VAL A 10 6.16 1.51 -3.69
C VAL A 10 6.05 2.58 -2.61
N ARG A 11 4.83 3.09 -2.43
CA ARG A 11 4.49 4.05 -1.38
C ARG A 11 3.15 3.73 -0.75
N VAL A 12 3.15 3.66 0.57
CA VAL A 12 1.90 3.66 1.35
C VAL A 12 1.33 5.07 1.33
N SER A 13 0.03 5.19 1.07
CA SER A 13 -0.70 6.44 1.21
C SER A 13 -2.02 6.14 1.90
N THR A 14 -2.34 6.93 2.91
CA THR A 14 -3.57 6.81 3.70
C THR A 14 -4.47 8.01 3.43
N LEU A 15 -5.77 7.79 3.51
CA LEU A 15 -6.78 8.85 3.48
C LEU A 15 -7.52 8.80 4.82
N GLY A 16 -7.11 9.69 5.73
CA GLY A 16 -7.47 9.63 7.14
C GLY A 16 -8.64 10.54 7.53
N THR A 17 -8.46 11.28 8.63
CA THR A 17 -9.46 12.22 9.18
C THR A 17 -9.85 13.32 8.19
N ASN A 18 -8.89 13.83 7.42
CA ASN A 18 -9.16 14.73 6.31
C ASN A 18 -9.32 13.90 5.03
N LYS A 19 -10.57 13.66 4.62
CA LYS A 19 -10.91 12.80 3.47
C LYS A 19 -10.54 13.39 2.11
N ASP A 20 -10.04 14.62 2.07
CA ASP A 20 -9.69 15.31 0.82
C ASP A 20 -8.18 15.34 0.56
N LEU A 21 -7.36 14.88 1.52
CA LEU A 21 -5.89 14.94 1.41
C LEU A 21 -5.25 13.59 1.74
N TRP A 22 -4.63 12.98 0.72
CA TRP A 22 -3.80 11.79 0.89
C TRP A 22 -2.55 12.13 1.69
N HIS A 23 -2.24 11.31 2.70
CA HIS A 23 -0.99 11.36 3.45
C HIS A 23 0.00 10.32 2.89
N PRO A 24 1.02 10.75 2.13
CA PRO A 24 2.05 9.86 1.59
C PRO A 24 3.12 9.53 2.64
N TYR A 25 3.52 8.26 2.70
CA TYR A 25 4.72 7.81 3.41
C TYR A 25 5.93 7.82 2.47
N SER A 26 7.14 7.57 2.98
CA SER A 26 8.35 7.53 2.16
C SER A 26 8.29 6.44 1.09
N ASN A 27 8.91 6.72 -0.07
CA ASN A 27 9.11 5.72 -1.12
C ASN A 27 10.05 4.62 -0.63
N VAL A 28 9.75 3.38 -1.00
CA VAL A 28 10.64 2.23 -0.80
C VAL A 28 10.94 1.61 -2.15
N ALA A 29 12.23 1.44 -2.46
CA ALA A 29 12.69 0.83 -3.69
C ALA A 29 12.12 -0.59 -3.81
N ALA A 30 11.41 -0.84 -4.91
CA ALA A 30 10.68 -2.06 -5.16
C ALA A 30 10.55 -2.25 -6.68
N PRO A 31 11.60 -2.66 -7.38
CA PRO A 31 11.49 -2.91 -8.82
C PRO A 31 10.57 -4.11 -9.07
N PHE A 32 9.57 -3.92 -9.93
CA PHE A 32 8.71 -5.00 -10.43
C PHE A 32 9.09 -5.37 -11.87
N THR A 33 8.98 -6.65 -12.17
CA THR A 33 9.05 -7.23 -13.50
C THR A 33 7.70 -7.83 -13.88
N ALA A 34 7.51 -8.16 -15.15
CA ALA A 34 6.25 -8.75 -15.60
C ALA A 34 5.98 -10.07 -14.86
N GLY A 35 4.77 -10.21 -14.31
CA GLY A 35 4.35 -11.36 -13.50
C GLY A 35 4.61 -11.23 -11.99
N ASP A 36 5.34 -10.20 -11.53
CA ASP A 36 5.46 -9.93 -10.10
C ASP A 36 4.13 -9.46 -9.50
N VAL A 37 3.82 -9.94 -8.30
CA VAL A 37 2.58 -9.61 -7.58
C VAL A 37 2.87 -8.65 -6.43
N LEU A 38 2.21 -7.50 -6.43
CA LEU A 38 2.24 -6.55 -5.31
C LEU A 38 1.17 -6.92 -4.28
N ARG A 39 1.58 -7.12 -3.02
CA ARG A 39 0.66 -7.31 -1.88
C ARG A 39 0.97 -6.32 -0.77
N ALA A 40 -0.06 -5.88 -0.06
CA ALA A 40 0.09 -5.07 1.14
C ALA A 40 -0.86 -5.56 2.22
N ARG A 41 -0.42 -5.52 3.48
CA ARG A 41 -1.21 -5.90 4.65
C ARG A 41 -1.07 -4.83 5.72
N TYR A 42 -2.20 -4.33 6.21
CA TYR A 42 -2.27 -3.50 7.40
C TYR A 42 -2.54 -4.36 8.64
N GLU A 43 -1.77 -4.14 9.70
CA GLU A 43 -2.01 -4.73 11.02
C GLU A 43 -1.51 -3.77 12.10
N LYS A 44 -2.39 -3.40 13.05
CA LYS A 44 -2.05 -2.65 14.26
C LYS A 44 -1.15 -1.42 14.02
N GLY A 45 -1.52 -0.58 13.04
CA GLY A 45 -0.76 0.64 12.73
C GLY A 45 0.45 0.43 11.82
N VAL A 46 0.70 -0.78 11.33
CA VAL A 46 1.84 -1.08 10.46
C VAL A 46 1.33 -1.64 9.13
N VAL A 47 1.88 -1.13 8.02
CA VAL A 47 1.66 -1.70 6.69
C VAL A 47 2.90 -2.47 6.26
N THR A 48 2.74 -3.77 6.01
CA THR A 48 3.77 -4.59 5.37
C THR A 48 3.49 -4.71 3.88
N VAL A 49 4.52 -4.58 3.06
CA VAL A 49 4.43 -4.62 1.59
C VAL A 49 5.30 -5.75 1.07
N TYR A 50 4.76 -6.55 0.16
CA TYR A 50 5.42 -7.70 -0.41
C TYR A 50 5.46 -7.60 -1.92
N ARG A 51 6.54 -8.09 -2.49
CA ARG A 51 6.64 -8.48 -3.90
C ARG A 51 6.68 -10.00 -3.93
N ASN A 52 5.68 -10.62 -4.55
CA ASN A 52 5.43 -12.05 -4.47
C ASN A 52 5.25 -12.48 -3.01
N ALA A 53 6.17 -13.29 -2.48
CA ALA A 53 6.21 -13.72 -1.08
C ALA A 53 7.28 -12.98 -0.25
N ALA A 54 8.12 -12.15 -0.89
CA ALA A 54 9.21 -11.45 -0.21
C ALA A 54 8.72 -10.13 0.38
N LEU A 55 9.01 -9.89 1.67
CA LEU A 55 8.77 -8.61 2.33
C LEU A 55 9.71 -7.55 1.75
N VAL A 56 9.15 -6.45 1.27
CA VAL A 56 9.88 -5.32 0.66
C VAL A 56 9.87 -4.10 1.56
N ALA A 57 8.79 -3.86 2.30
CA ALA A 57 8.68 -2.74 3.21
C ALA A 57 7.88 -3.06 4.46
N THR A 58 8.30 -2.48 5.59
CA THR A 58 7.52 -2.36 6.82
C THR A 58 7.36 -0.88 7.09
N VAL A 59 6.13 -0.37 6.97
CA VAL A 59 5.82 1.05 7.06
C VAL A 59 4.96 1.28 8.30
N PRO A 60 5.52 1.78 9.41
CA PRO A 60 4.73 2.23 10.53
C PRO A 60 3.93 3.47 10.10
N LEU A 61 2.63 3.47 10.37
CA LEU A 61 1.80 4.66 10.20
C LEU A 61 2.16 5.68 11.29
N SER A 62 1.92 6.96 10.99
CA SER A 62 1.94 8.01 12.01
C SER A 62 0.93 7.68 13.12
N ALA A 63 1.17 8.19 14.34
CA ALA A 63 0.26 7.96 15.47
C ALA A 63 -1.19 8.39 15.16
N VAL A 64 -1.36 9.50 14.45
CA VAL A 64 -2.67 10.04 14.04
C VAL A 64 -3.40 9.07 13.09
N ASP A 65 -2.71 8.58 12.05
CA ASP A 65 -3.30 7.63 11.10
C ASP A 65 -3.57 6.28 11.78
N ALA A 66 -2.63 5.78 12.57
CA ALA A 66 -2.79 4.53 13.30
C ALA A 66 -4.02 4.57 14.22
N GLN A 67 -4.21 5.66 14.96
CA GLN A 67 -5.39 5.87 15.80
C GLN A 67 -6.67 6.00 14.96
N PHE A 68 -6.61 6.69 13.81
CA PHE A 68 -7.78 6.83 12.94
C PHE A 68 -8.28 5.49 12.42
N PHE A 69 -7.38 4.57 12.02
CA PHE A 69 -7.74 3.26 11.47
C PHE A 69 -7.96 2.17 12.53
N ALA A 70 -7.59 2.42 13.80
CA ALA A 70 -7.77 1.45 14.88
C ALA A 70 -9.23 1.00 15.00
N GLY A 71 -9.47 -0.31 14.91
CA GLY A 71 -10.80 -0.91 15.04
C GLY A 71 -11.78 -0.60 13.90
N LYS A 72 -11.33 0.05 12.82
CA LYS A 72 -12.18 0.37 11.66
C LYS A 72 -12.01 -0.65 10.55
N THR A 73 -13.12 -0.91 9.85
CA THR A 73 -13.06 -1.41 8.47
C THR A 73 -12.73 -0.24 7.54
N GLY A 74 -12.13 -0.54 6.40
CA GLY A 74 -11.69 0.49 5.48
C GLY A 74 -11.67 0.01 4.04
N GLN A 75 -11.55 0.97 3.14
CA GLN A 75 -11.32 0.69 1.72
C GLN A 75 -9.82 0.56 1.48
N VAL A 76 -9.46 -0.31 0.55
CA VAL A 76 -8.09 -0.44 0.05
C VAL A 76 -8.10 -0.25 -1.46
N GLY A 77 -7.01 0.27 -1.99
CA GLY A 77 -6.84 0.48 -3.41
C GLY A 77 -5.38 0.44 -3.83
N ILE A 78 -5.17 0.26 -5.13
CA ILE A 78 -3.87 0.37 -5.79
C ILE A 78 -3.95 1.53 -6.76
N TRP A 79 -2.94 2.39 -6.72
CA TRP A 79 -2.71 3.45 -7.68
C TRP A 79 -1.44 3.13 -8.44
N SER A 80 -1.52 3.15 -9.77
CA SER A 80 -0.37 2.99 -10.65
C SER A 80 0.02 4.35 -11.21
N LEU A 81 1.25 4.78 -10.96
CA LEU A 81 1.79 6.05 -11.43
C LEU A 81 2.80 5.80 -12.54
N LEU A 82 2.50 6.33 -13.73
CA LEU A 82 3.35 6.27 -14.93
C LEU A 82 3.76 4.85 -15.36
N ALA A 83 3.08 3.81 -14.88
CA ALA A 83 3.34 2.44 -15.30
C ALA A 83 2.44 2.09 -16.49
N ALA A 84 2.88 2.49 -17.68
CA ALA A 84 2.20 2.17 -18.93
C ALA A 84 2.00 0.64 -19.07
N GLN A 85 0.88 0.23 -19.66
CA GLN A 85 0.54 -1.19 -19.89
C GLN A 85 0.41 -2.03 -18.59
N THR A 86 0.17 -1.41 -17.44
CA THR A 86 -0.14 -2.15 -16.21
C THR A 86 -1.49 -2.87 -16.34
N ALA A 87 -1.48 -4.18 -16.12
CA ALA A 87 -2.69 -4.95 -15.85
C ALA A 87 -2.88 -5.08 -14.33
N LEU A 88 -4.10 -4.82 -13.85
CA LEU A 88 -4.52 -5.14 -12.48
C LEU A 88 -5.42 -6.36 -12.57
N ASP A 89 -5.03 -7.44 -11.91
CA ASP A 89 -5.80 -8.68 -11.83
C ASP A 89 -5.79 -9.20 -10.39
N ASP A 90 -6.80 -9.97 -10.02
CA ASP A 90 -6.94 -10.63 -8.72
C ASP A 90 -6.81 -9.68 -7.50
N PHE A 91 -7.18 -8.40 -7.66
CA PHE A 91 -7.14 -7.45 -6.55
C PHE A 91 -8.15 -7.84 -5.46
N ARG A 92 -7.66 -8.01 -4.23
CA ARG A 92 -8.48 -8.35 -3.06
C ARG A 92 -8.23 -7.37 -1.94
N GLY A 93 -9.32 -6.85 -1.39
CA GLY A 93 -9.33 -6.06 -0.16
C GLY A 93 -10.25 -6.71 0.86
N ALA A 94 -9.72 -7.06 2.02
CA ALA A 94 -10.51 -7.62 3.11
C ALA A 94 -9.80 -7.43 4.45
N THR A 95 -10.57 -7.45 5.53
CA THR A 95 -10.03 -7.70 6.87
C THR A 95 -9.48 -9.12 6.90
N VAL A 96 -8.20 -9.29 7.25
CA VAL A 96 -7.60 -10.61 7.45
C VAL A 96 -7.91 -11.05 8.87
N THR A 97 -8.92 -11.90 9.07
CA THR A 97 -9.11 -12.64 10.32
C THR A 97 -8.16 -13.84 10.33
N ARG A 98 -7.37 -13.96 11.39
CA ARG A 98 -6.57 -15.14 11.71
C ARG A 98 -7.22 -15.89 12.85
#